data_AF-A0A6P0M745-F1
#
_entry.id   AF-A0A6P0M745-F1
#
_cell.length_a   1.000
_cell.length_b   1.000
_cell.length_c   1.000
_cell.angle_alpha   90.00
_cell.angle_beta   90.00
_cell.angle_gamma   90.00
#
_symmetry.space_group_name_H-M   'P 1'
#
loop_
_entity.id
_entity.type
_entity.pdbx_description
1 polymer ?
#
loop_
_entity_poly.entity_id
_entity_poly.type
_entity_poly.pdbx_seq_one_letter_code
_entity_poly.pdbx_strand_id
1 'polypeptide(L)'
;MDTLVTEIETLSNDCLFGGPGNDILSGGPGNDCLSGGGGNDTLSGGGGNDTLVGGDDNDTLHGGSGNDLLSGDSGNDTVIGGLGNDRLL
;
A
#
# COMPACT_ATOMS: atom_id res chain seq x y z
N MET A 1 -12.28 17.90 -5.20
CA MET A 1 -12.52 17.00 -6.34
C MET A 1 -11.40 15.99 -6.26
N ASP A 2 -11.67 14.94 -5.53
CA ASP A 2 -10.77 13.81 -5.42
C ASP A 2 -10.85 13.07 -6.76
N THR A 3 -9.82 13.26 -7.58
CA THR A 3 -9.74 12.66 -8.89
C THR A 3 -9.49 11.18 -8.69
N LEU A 4 -10.55 10.40 -8.90
CA LEU A 4 -10.54 8.99 -9.26
C LEU A 4 -9.24 8.66 -10.03
N VAL A 5 -8.22 8.17 -9.33
CA VAL A 5 -6.98 7.70 -9.92
C VAL A 5 -7.30 6.34 -10.52
N THR A 6 -7.95 6.37 -11.69
CA THR A 6 -7.95 5.23 -12.60
C THR A 6 -6.78 5.46 -13.55
N GLU A 7 -5.57 5.40 -13.01
CA GLU A 7 -4.43 5.05 -13.84
C GLU A 7 -4.70 3.61 -14.31
N ILE A 8 -4.71 3.42 -15.62
CA ILE A 8 -4.76 2.09 -16.20
C ILE A 8 -3.60 1.33 -15.55
N GLU A 9 -3.87 0.24 -14.84
CA GLU A 9 -2.87 -0.59 -14.16
C GLU A 9 -1.82 -1.08 -15.17
N THR A 10 -0.81 -0.23 -15.39
CA THR A 10 0.33 -0.53 -16.24
C THR A 10 1.36 -1.28 -15.41
N LEU A 11 2.28 -1.98 -16.05
CA LEU A 11 3.43 -2.63 -15.38
C LEU A 11 4.46 -1.60 -14.84
N SER A 12 4.00 -0.39 -14.50
CA SER A 12 4.79 0.73 -14.03
C SER A 12 5.18 0.55 -12.58
N ASN A 13 6.20 1.29 -12.14
CA ASN A 13 6.47 1.43 -10.72
C ASN A 13 5.89 2.79 -10.31
N ASP A 14 4.91 2.78 -9.42
CA ASP A 14 4.12 3.95 -9.07
C ASP A 14 4.34 4.37 -7.61
N CYS A 15 4.18 5.68 -7.33
CA CYS A 15 4.27 6.22 -5.98
C CYS A 15 2.96 6.94 -5.61
N LEU A 16 2.18 6.33 -4.72
CA LEU A 16 0.85 6.78 -4.34
C LEU A 16 0.85 7.29 -2.89
N PHE A 17 0.16 8.40 -2.63
CA PHE A 17 0.07 9.04 -1.33
C PHE A 17 -1.39 9.42 -1.04
N GLY A 18 -1.97 8.88 0.04
CA GLY A 18 -3.35 9.19 0.47
C GLY A 18 -3.43 10.55 1.17
N GLY A 19 -2.59 10.74 2.20
CA GLY A 19 -2.55 11.95 2.99
C GLY A 19 -3.45 11.83 4.21
N PRO A 20 -4.12 12.91 4.65
CA PRO A 20 -5.10 12.82 5.73
C PRO A 20 -6.45 12.32 5.20
N GLY A 21 -7.05 11.34 5.88
CA GLY A 21 -8.33 10.76 5.50
C GLY A 21 -8.31 9.24 5.60
N ASN A 22 -9.41 8.60 5.25
CA ASN A 22 -9.40 7.15 5.03
C ASN A 22 -9.28 6.94 3.52
N ASP A 23 -8.14 6.45 3.07
CA ASP A 23 -7.79 6.34 1.67
C ASP A 23 -7.76 4.89 1.18
N ILE A 24 -7.94 4.71 -0.14
CA ILE A 24 -7.79 3.41 -0.81
C ILE A 24 -6.74 3.57 -1.90
N LEU A 25 -5.61 2.90 -1.74
CA LEU A 25 -4.47 2.95 -2.66
C LEU A 25 -4.21 1.58 -3.27
N SER A 26 -3.96 1.52 -4.58
CA SER A 26 -3.63 0.30 -5.31
C SER A 26 -2.47 0.58 -6.26
N GLY A 27 -1.34 -0.12 -6.07
CA GLY A 27 -0.14 -0.01 -6.93
C GLY A 27 -0.33 -0.75 -8.25
N GLY A 28 -0.87 -1.97 -8.20
CA GLY A 28 -1.09 -2.79 -9.39
C GLY A 28 0.16 -3.62 -9.70
N PRO A 29 0.43 -3.94 -10.97
CA PRO A 29 1.67 -4.62 -11.34
C PRO A 29 2.85 -3.63 -11.37
N GLY A 30 3.92 -3.89 -10.64
CA GLY A 30 4.98 -2.89 -10.46
C GLY A 30 5.81 -3.17 -9.22
N ASN A 31 6.89 -2.43 -9.03
CA ASN A 31 7.47 -2.28 -7.70
C ASN A 31 7.04 -0.91 -7.20
N ASP A 32 5.97 -0.89 -6.41
CA ASP A 32 5.24 0.32 -6.07
C ASP A 32 5.59 0.83 -4.68
N CYS A 33 5.29 2.10 -4.43
CA CYS A 33 5.47 2.77 -3.15
C CYS A 33 4.14 3.41 -2.74
N LEU A 34 3.49 2.87 -1.71
CA LEU A 34 2.20 3.35 -1.21
C LEU A 34 2.37 3.90 0.22
N SER A 35 1.82 5.08 0.47
CA SER A 35 1.75 5.69 1.80
C SER A 35 0.33 6.14 2.09
N GLY A 36 -0.29 5.57 3.14
CA GLY A 36 -1.64 5.92 3.59
C GLY A 36 -1.67 7.33 4.17
N GLY A 37 -0.90 7.57 5.23
CA GLY A 37 -0.77 8.87 5.85
C GLY A 37 -1.43 8.87 7.21
N GLY A 38 -2.57 9.55 7.37
CA GLY A 38 -3.28 9.52 8.65
C GLY A 38 -4.76 9.26 8.44
N GLY A 39 -5.28 8.28 9.17
CA GLY A 39 -6.64 7.77 9.08
C GLY A 39 -6.61 6.26 8.84
N ASN A 40 -7.77 5.63 8.67
CA ASN A 40 -7.81 4.17 8.51
C ASN A 40 -7.75 3.83 7.01
N ASP A 41 -6.58 3.46 6.54
CA ASP A 41 -6.29 3.30 5.11
C ASP A 41 -6.35 1.84 4.65
N THR A 42 -6.56 1.66 3.34
CA THR A 42 -6.46 0.36 2.67
C THR A 42 -5.46 0.44 1.52
N LEU A 43 -4.34 -0.26 1.67
CA LEU A 43 -3.23 -0.28 0.70
C LEU A 43 -3.09 -1.67 0.08
N SER A 44 -2.96 -1.72 -1.23
CA SER A 44 -2.67 -2.95 -1.99
C SER A 44 -1.47 -2.72 -2.92
N GLY A 45 -0.36 -3.43 -2.70
CA GLY A 45 0.82 -3.38 -3.56
C GLY A 45 0.51 -3.97 -4.93
N GLY A 46 0.17 -5.25 -4.96
CA GLY A 46 -0.24 -5.95 -6.17
C GLY A 46 0.83 -6.91 -6.62
N GLY A 47 1.52 -6.63 -7.72
CA GLY A 47 2.47 -7.56 -8.32
C GLY A 47 3.85 -6.98 -8.54
N GLY A 48 4.80 -7.31 -7.70
CA GLY A 48 6.21 -6.98 -7.76
C GLY A 48 6.71 -6.71 -6.34
N ASN A 49 7.87 -6.09 -6.16
CA ASN A 49 8.41 -5.89 -4.81
C ASN A 49 7.99 -4.51 -4.30
N ASP A 50 6.95 -4.47 -3.49
CA ASP A 50 6.30 -3.24 -3.11
C ASP A 50 6.78 -2.71 -1.77
N THR A 51 6.60 -1.42 -1.53
CA THR A 51 6.79 -0.77 -0.23
C THR A 51 5.49 -0.11 0.21
N LEU A 52 4.89 -0.61 1.28
CA LEU A 52 3.63 -0.12 1.83
C LEU A 52 3.85 0.43 3.24
N VAL A 53 3.39 1.66 3.47
CA VAL A 53 3.38 2.32 4.78
C VAL A 53 1.96 2.77 5.09
N GLY A 54 1.37 2.23 6.16
CA GLY A 54 0.04 2.59 6.64
C GLY A 54 0.04 4.03 7.17
N GLY A 55 0.67 4.22 8.32
CA GLY A 55 0.91 5.54 8.90
C GLY A 55 0.28 5.64 10.29
N ASP A 56 -0.52 6.68 10.52
CA ASP A 56 -1.26 6.84 11.77
C ASP A 56 -2.66 6.24 11.66
N ASP A 57 -3.15 5.66 12.77
CA ASP A 57 -4.45 4.99 12.91
C ASP A 57 -4.44 3.54 12.40
N ASN A 58 -5.60 2.89 12.21
CA ASN A 58 -5.64 1.43 12.00
C ASN A 58 -5.77 1.10 10.51
N ASP A 59 -4.72 0.49 9.96
CA ASP A 59 -4.62 0.29 8.52
C ASP A 59 -4.80 -1.16 8.09
N THR A 60 -5.10 -1.35 6.81
CA THR A 60 -5.08 -2.64 6.14
C THR A 60 -4.09 -2.61 4.97
N LEU A 61 -3.04 -3.42 5.06
CA LEU A 61 -1.98 -3.51 4.07
C LEU A 61 -1.95 -4.91 3.45
N HIS A 62 -2.00 -4.98 2.12
CA HIS A 62 -1.80 -6.20 1.34
C HIS A 62 -0.60 -6.03 0.40
N GLY A 63 0.49 -6.78 0.62
CA GLY A 63 1.68 -6.73 -0.24
C GLY A 63 1.38 -7.28 -1.63
N GLY A 64 0.89 -8.51 -1.69
CA GLY A 64 0.46 -9.14 -2.93
C GLY A 64 1.45 -10.22 -3.34
N SER A 65 2.07 -10.11 -4.51
CA SER A 65 3.09 -11.05 -4.95
C SER A 65 4.42 -10.35 -5.16
N GLY A 66 5.50 -10.91 -4.61
CA GLY A 66 6.85 -10.34 -4.68
C GLY A 66 7.50 -10.39 -3.31
N ASN A 67 8.60 -9.70 -3.12
CA ASN A 67 9.22 -9.60 -1.79
C ASN A 67 8.94 -8.21 -1.26
N ASP A 68 7.92 -8.10 -0.42
CA ASP A 68 7.37 -6.81 -0.05
C ASP A 68 7.98 -6.27 1.24
N LEU A 69 7.98 -4.95 1.37
CA LEU A 69 8.28 -4.24 2.62
C LEU A 69 7.01 -3.57 3.14
N LEU A 70 6.51 -4.01 4.29
CA LEU A 70 5.27 -3.51 4.86
C LEU A 70 5.51 -2.93 6.26
N SER A 71 4.99 -1.73 6.50
CA SER A 71 4.96 -1.09 7.82
C SER A 71 3.55 -0.62 8.12
N GLY A 72 2.93 -1.12 9.18
CA GLY A 72 1.66 -0.56 9.69
C GLY A 72 1.87 0.78 10.40
N ASP A 73 3.08 1.02 10.91
CA ASP A 73 3.42 2.15 11.77
C ASP A 73 2.56 2.21 13.05
N SER A 74 1.76 3.26 13.26
CA SER A 74 1.09 3.52 14.55
C SER A 74 -0.38 3.12 14.51
N GLY A 75 -0.71 1.93 14.98
CA GLY A 75 -2.10 1.48 14.90
C GLY A 75 -2.34 0.09 15.43
N ASN A 76 -3.58 -0.38 15.27
CA ASN A 76 -3.87 -1.81 15.28
C ASN A 76 -4.06 -2.27 13.83
N ASP A 77 -2.95 -2.57 13.18
CA ASP A 77 -2.93 -2.81 11.74
C ASP A 77 -3.19 -4.27 11.37
N THR A 78 -3.77 -4.45 10.20
CA THR A 78 -3.85 -5.75 9.54
C THR A 78 -2.88 -5.77 8.37
N VAL A 79 -1.83 -6.59 8.48
CA VAL A 79 -0.80 -6.70 7.44
C VAL A 79 -0.79 -8.12 6.88
N ILE A 80 -0.98 -8.25 5.56
CA ILE A 80 -0.87 -9.50 4.82
C ILE A 80 0.23 -9.34 3.77
N GLY A 81 1.37 -10.01 3.96
CA GLY A 81 2.48 -9.96 3.00
C GLY A 81 2.10 -10.55 1.66
N GLY A 82 1.58 -11.79 1.66
CA GLY A 82 1.13 -12.46 0.44
C GLY A 82 2.12 -13.53 -0.03
N LEU A 83 2.44 -13.54 -1.32
CA LEU A 83 3.36 -14.50 -1.93
C LEU A 83 4.78 -13.92 -2.01
N GLY A 84 5.75 -14.60 -1.40
CA GLY A 84 7.17 -14.29 -1.54
C GLY A 84 7.84 -14.17 -0.17
N ASN A 85 8.99 -13.51 -0.11
CA ASN A 85 9.71 -13.30 1.14
C ASN A 85 9.51 -11.87 1.64
N ASP A 86 8.50 -11.69 2.46
CA ASP A 86 8.11 -10.37 2.93
C ASP A 86 8.87 -9.97 4.19
N ARG A 87 9.02 -8.66 4.36
CA ARG A 87 9.52 -8.06 5.59
C ARG A 87 8.47 -7.13 6.17
N LEU A 88 8.00 -7.46 7.37
CA LEU A 88 7.11 -6.64 8.17
C LEU A 88 7.94 -5.92 9.22
N LEU A 89 7.75 -4.61 9.34
CA LEU A 89 8.47 -3.72 10.27
C LEU A 89 7.70 -3.48 11.57
#